data_AF-A0A1F5U376-F1
#
_entry.id   AF-A0A1F5U376-F1
#
_cell.length_a   1.000
_cell.length_b   1.000
_cell.length_c   1.000
_cell.angle_alpha   90.00
_cell.angle_beta   90.00
_cell.angle_gamma   90.00
#
_symmetry.space_group_name_H-M   'P 1'
#
loop_
_entity.id
_entity.type
_entity.pdbx_description
1 polymer ?
#
loop_
_entity_poly.entity_id
_entity_poly.type
_entity_poly.pdbx_seq_one_letter_code
_entity_poly.pdbx_strand_id
1 'polypeptide(L)'
;MKKHASLLMLTYFIFTFTTFFLITRTIDDFISLETKKRQNFRVEWLKNELSKYSLSEDDIMLNNSLEILLKHEEVLKITISEKGRVIADTDPSDINTKTDGFQKLTPEEENKNILIQHERYSFSGKEYILTLKTNNNLIKPLKYSLKLKLGTSYFVLLLITCFLFFRSSSKEQNIPVSAPQKDSEPLINEDILLNSTSAIVLVLSGDNKILRASKRAFEVFNPAIEGKLITELLNYQLVAEYFSAGRKPFIKDGKKYLIF
;
A
#
# COMPACT_ATOMS: atom_id res chain seq x y z
N MET A 1 -7.67 17.16 -26.62
CA MET A 1 -8.01 16.50 -25.34
C MET A 1 -7.49 15.05 -25.23
N LYS A 2 -7.68 14.16 -26.23
CA LYS A 2 -7.20 12.75 -26.18
C LYS A 2 -5.70 12.60 -25.82
N LYS A 3 -4.81 13.43 -26.40
CA LYS A 3 -3.35 13.39 -26.13
C LYS A 3 -2.96 13.73 -24.68
N HIS A 4 -3.69 14.63 -24.01
CA HIS A 4 -3.40 15.01 -22.62
C HIS A 4 -3.89 13.96 -21.61
N ALA A 5 -5.02 13.30 -21.88
CA ALA A 5 -5.51 12.19 -21.07
C ALA A 5 -4.59 10.96 -21.15
N SER A 6 -4.06 10.65 -22.35
CA SER A 6 -3.07 9.59 -22.53
C SER A 6 -1.75 9.88 -21.81
N LEU A 7 -1.29 11.14 -21.82
CA LEU A 7 -0.08 11.56 -21.09
C LEU A 7 -0.28 11.46 -19.56
N LEU A 8 -1.44 11.89 -19.04
CA LEU A 8 -1.79 11.77 -17.62
C LEU A 8 -1.87 10.31 -17.16
N MET A 9 -2.42 9.42 -17.99
CA MET A 9 -2.45 7.98 -17.72
C MET A 9 -1.04 7.39 -17.68
N LEU A 10 -0.18 7.77 -18.63
CA LEU A 10 1.20 7.30 -18.67
C LEU A 10 1.98 7.77 -17.43
N THR A 11 1.85 9.04 -17.03
CA THR A 11 2.52 9.55 -15.82
C THR A 11 1.99 8.89 -14.55
N TYR A 12 0.68 8.65 -14.46
CA TYR A 12 0.07 7.92 -13.33
C TYR A 12 0.57 6.47 -13.27
N PHE A 13 0.68 5.79 -14.40
CA PHE A 13 1.19 4.42 -14.48
C PHE A 13 2.65 4.35 -14.04
N ILE A 14 3.51 5.23 -14.57
CA ILE A 14 4.92 5.32 -14.19
C ILE A 14 5.06 5.60 -12.69
N PHE A 15 4.31 6.58 -12.18
CA PHE A 15 4.32 6.93 -10.75
C PHE A 15 3.90 5.76 -9.85
N THR A 16 2.85 5.03 -10.25
CA THR A 16 2.36 3.89 -9.47
C THR A 16 3.37 2.74 -9.49
N PHE A 17 3.97 2.46 -10.65
CA PHE A 17 4.99 1.42 -10.78
C PHE A 17 6.26 1.73 -9.98
N THR A 18 6.76 2.97 -10.06
CA THR A 18 7.93 3.40 -9.27
C THR A 18 7.64 3.35 -7.77
N THR A 19 6.47 3.83 -7.34
CA THR A 19 6.06 3.75 -5.93
C THR A 19 5.96 2.31 -5.44
N PHE A 20 5.36 1.42 -6.23
CA PHE A 20 5.26 -0.01 -5.91
C PHE A 20 6.64 -0.67 -5.79
N PHE A 21 7.54 -0.39 -6.73
CA PHE A 21 8.91 -0.90 -6.70
C PHE A 21 9.67 -0.39 -5.47
N LEU A 22 9.57 0.91 -5.16
CA LEU A 22 10.20 1.50 -3.99
C LEU A 22 9.71 0.85 -2.70
N ILE A 23 8.39 0.71 -2.51
CA ILE A 23 7.82 0.08 -1.32
C ILE A 23 8.30 -1.38 -1.20
N THR A 24 8.29 -2.13 -2.31
CA THR A 24 8.75 -3.53 -2.32
C THR A 24 10.21 -3.63 -1.89
N ARG A 25 11.07 -2.76 -2.42
CA ARG A 25 12.48 -2.70 -2.05
C ARG A 25 12.68 -2.33 -0.58
N THR A 26 11.96 -1.33 -0.08
CA THR A 26 12.02 -0.93 1.33
C THR A 26 11.62 -2.07 2.27
N ILE A 27 10.59 -2.84 1.92
CA ILE A 27 10.18 -4.01 2.71
C ILE A 27 11.25 -5.10 2.68
N ASP A 28 11.82 -5.39 1.52
CA ASP A 28 12.89 -6.38 1.39
C ASP A 28 14.13 -5.98 2.22
N ASP A 29 14.51 -4.71 2.16
CA ASP A 29 15.64 -4.16 2.93
C ASP A 29 15.36 -4.18 4.44
N PHE A 30 14.16 -3.77 4.88
CA PHE A 30 13.73 -3.82 6.28
C PHE A 30 13.78 -5.25 6.84
N ILE A 31 13.23 -6.20 6.09
CA ILE A 31 13.21 -7.61 6.47
C ILE A 31 14.64 -8.13 6.62
N SER A 32 15.51 -7.87 5.64
CA SER A 32 16.91 -8.29 5.67
C SER A 32 17.63 -7.73 6.90
N LEU A 33 17.44 -6.43 7.18
CA LEU A 33 18.04 -5.76 8.32
C LEU A 33 17.57 -6.34 9.66
N GLU A 34 16.26 -6.55 9.82
CA GLU A 34 15.67 -7.11 11.03
C GLU A 34 16.12 -8.55 11.26
N THR A 35 16.25 -9.34 10.19
CA THR A 35 16.79 -10.70 10.24
C THR A 35 18.21 -10.69 10.81
N LYS A 36 19.08 -9.85 10.24
CA LYS A 36 20.48 -9.71 10.66
C LYS A 36 20.58 -9.23 12.11
N LYS A 37 19.73 -8.27 12.52
CA LYS A 37 19.69 -7.75 13.89
C LYS A 37 19.36 -8.85 14.90
N ARG A 38 18.35 -9.69 14.63
CA ARG A 38 17.96 -10.80 15.50
C ARG A 38 19.06 -11.85 15.60
N GLN A 39 19.73 -12.16 14.50
CA GLN A 39 20.87 -13.09 14.50
C GLN A 39 22.03 -12.55 15.32
N ASN A 40 22.41 -11.28 15.14
CA ASN A 40 23.45 -10.64 15.94
C ASN A 40 23.11 -10.65 17.43
N PHE A 41 21.86 -10.35 17.81
CA PHE A 41 21.42 -10.41 19.20
C PHE A 41 21.60 -11.82 19.80
N ARG A 42 21.29 -12.87 19.02
CA ARG A 42 21.46 -14.26 19.45
C ARG A 42 22.93 -14.64 19.62
N VAL A 43 23.78 -14.25 18.68
CA VAL A 43 25.23 -14.47 18.80
C VAL A 43 25.77 -13.77 20.04
N GLU A 44 25.42 -12.49 20.26
CA GLU A 44 25.90 -11.74 21.42
C GLU A 44 25.39 -12.33 22.73
N TRP A 45 24.11 -12.73 22.79
CA TRP A 45 23.59 -13.45 23.94
C TRP A 45 24.31 -14.79 24.17
N LEU A 46 24.60 -15.55 23.12
CA LEU A 46 25.36 -16.80 23.22
C LEU A 46 26.79 -16.55 23.71
N LYS A 47 27.49 -15.52 23.23
CA LYS A 47 28.79 -15.09 23.79
C LYS A 47 28.68 -14.80 25.30
N ASN A 48 27.59 -14.17 25.73
CA ASN A 48 27.33 -13.88 27.14
C ASN A 48 26.95 -15.10 27.98
N GLU A 49 26.30 -16.11 27.39
CA GLU A 49 26.06 -17.38 28.09
C GLU A 49 27.37 -18.18 28.21
N LEU A 50 28.15 -18.25 27.14
CA LEU A 50 29.43 -18.96 27.12
C LEU A 50 30.45 -18.37 28.10
N SER A 51 30.45 -17.05 28.29
CA SER A 51 31.37 -16.39 29.24
C SER A 51 31.13 -16.76 30.70
N LYS A 52 29.97 -17.36 31.04
CA LYS A 52 29.66 -17.84 32.39
C LYS A 52 30.32 -19.18 32.70
N TYR A 53 30.78 -19.91 31.68
CA TYR A 53 31.32 -21.25 31.82
C TYR A 53 32.82 -21.26 31.57
N SER A 54 33.56 -22.04 32.36
CA SER A 54 34.94 -22.38 32.05
C SER A 54 34.94 -23.37 30.88
N LEU A 55 35.19 -22.88 29.67
CA LEU A 55 35.26 -23.69 28.44
C LEU A 55 36.37 -24.77 28.46
N SER A 56 37.15 -24.89 29.54
CA SER A 56 38.23 -25.88 29.68
C SER A 56 37.89 -27.11 30.52
N GLU A 57 36.78 -27.14 31.26
CA GLU A 57 36.59 -28.19 32.29
C GLU A 57 35.24 -28.92 32.29
N ASP A 58 34.18 -28.43 31.62
CA ASP A 58 32.87 -29.12 31.61
C ASP A 58 32.12 -29.02 30.26
N ASP A 59 32.51 -29.88 29.30
CA ASP A 59 31.83 -30.04 28.00
C ASP A 59 30.33 -30.39 28.18
N ILE A 60 29.97 -31.05 29.29
CA ILE A 60 28.60 -31.45 29.60
C ILE A 60 27.73 -30.24 29.99
N MET A 61 28.22 -29.32 30.83
CA MET A 61 27.46 -28.11 31.18
C MET A 61 27.29 -27.19 29.97
N LEU A 62 28.31 -27.12 29.11
CA LEU A 62 28.28 -26.36 27.89
C LEU A 62 27.21 -26.89 26.93
N ASN A 63 27.16 -28.21 26.71
CA ASN A 63 26.16 -28.84 25.85
C ASN A 63 24.74 -28.69 26.40
N ASN A 64 24.53 -28.86 27.71
CA ASN A 64 23.24 -28.61 28.35
C ASN A 64 22.78 -27.16 28.17
N SER A 65 23.73 -26.21 28.24
CA SER A 65 23.46 -24.80 28.00
C SER A 65 23.04 -24.58 26.55
N LEU A 66 23.76 -25.16 25.59
CA LEU A 66 23.42 -25.10 24.15
C LEU A 66 22.05 -25.70 23.83
N GLU A 67 21.68 -26.80 24.49
CA GLU A 67 20.39 -27.47 24.32
C GLU A 67 19.21 -26.59 24.78
N ILE A 68 19.40 -25.78 25.82
CA ILE A 68 18.41 -24.76 26.22
C ILE A 68 18.22 -23.72 25.10
N LEU A 69 19.28 -23.38 24.36
CA LEU A 69 19.23 -22.36 23.29
C LEU A 69 18.51 -22.89 22.04
N LEU A 70 18.51 -24.20 21.81
CA LEU A 70 17.70 -24.86 20.77
C LEU A 70 16.20 -24.81 21.05
N LYS A 71 15.77 -24.47 22.27
CA LYS A 71 14.34 -24.31 22.58
C LYS A 71 13.71 -23.13 21.84
N HIS A 72 14.52 -22.24 21.26
CA HIS A 72 14.04 -21.21 20.35
C HIS A 72 13.74 -21.83 18.98
N GLU A 73 12.47 -21.76 18.55
CA GLU A 73 11.95 -22.33 17.29
C GLU A 73 12.75 -21.96 16.02
N GLU A 74 13.43 -20.80 16.04
CA GLU A 74 14.24 -20.32 14.93
C GLU A 74 15.70 -20.83 14.93
N VAL A 75 16.20 -21.38 16.04
CA VAL A 75 17.59 -21.85 16.15
C VAL A 75 17.64 -23.32 15.77
N LEU A 76 18.44 -23.65 14.75
CA LEU A 76 18.53 -25.02 14.23
C LEU A 76 19.75 -25.76 14.75
N LYS A 77 20.88 -25.05 14.85
CA LYS A 77 22.15 -25.65 15.24
C LYS A 77 23.09 -24.60 15.80
N ILE A 78 23.84 -24.96 16.83
CA ILE A 78 24.92 -24.14 17.37
C ILE A 78 26.18 -25.02 17.44
N THR A 79 27.26 -24.52 16.86
CA THR A 79 28.56 -25.20 16.87
C THR A 79 29.62 -24.26 17.42
N ILE A 80 30.46 -24.77 18.31
CA ILE A 80 31.64 -24.08 18.83
C ILE A 80 32.86 -24.90 18.44
N SER A 81 33.83 -24.23 17.84
CA SER A 81 35.10 -24.86 17.46
C SER A 81 36.30 -24.09 17.98
N GLU A 82 37.33 -24.81 18.40
CA GLU A 82 38.64 -24.29 18.81
C GLU A 82 39.70 -24.90 17.89
N LYS A 83 40.58 -24.08 17.29
CA LYS A 83 41.70 -24.55 16.44
C LYS A 83 41.31 -25.57 15.37
N GLY A 84 40.11 -25.45 14.80
CA GLY A 84 39.60 -26.34 13.76
C GLY A 84 39.07 -27.70 14.26
N ARG A 85 38.72 -27.80 15.54
CA ARG A 85 38.02 -28.96 16.11
C ARG A 85 36.72 -28.50 16.76
N VAL A 86 35.63 -29.23 16.52
CA VAL A 86 34.37 -29.01 17.24
C VAL A 86 34.55 -29.44 18.69
N ILE A 87 34.32 -28.52 19.62
CA ILE A 87 34.38 -28.78 21.07
C ILE A 87 32.99 -28.89 21.67
N ALA A 88 32.01 -28.22 21.06
CA ALA A 88 30.61 -28.31 21.45
C ALA A 88 29.73 -28.18 20.22
N ASP A 89 28.74 -29.05 20.13
CA ASP A 89 27.72 -28.99 19.09
C ASP A 89 26.41 -29.46 19.70
N THR A 90 25.33 -28.81 19.28
CA THR A 90 23.97 -29.25 19.54
C THR A 90 23.67 -30.68 19.06
N ASP A 91 24.41 -31.18 18.06
CA ASP A 91 24.45 -32.58 17.67
C ASP A 91 25.70 -33.26 18.27
N PRO A 92 25.54 -34.14 19.28
CA PRO A 92 26.66 -34.80 19.94
C PRO A 92 27.54 -35.63 18.99
N SER A 93 27.03 -36.09 17.83
CA SER A 93 27.82 -36.88 16.89
C SER A 93 28.92 -36.08 16.20
N ASP A 94 28.79 -34.76 16.14
CA ASP A 94 29.72 -33.88 15.46
C ASP A 94 30.85 -33.38 16.39
N ILE A 95 30.77 -33.68 17.69
CA ILE A 95 31.81 -33.34 18.65
C ILE A 95 33.12 -34.07 18.27
N ASN A 96 34.25 -33.36 18.36
CA ASN A 96 35.58 -33.82 17.97
C ASN A 96 35.83 -34.01 16.46
N THR A 97 34.88 -33.66 15.61
CA THR A 97 35.14 -33.62 14.17
C THR A 97 36.14 -32.50 13.83
N LYS A 98 37.02 -32.78 12.86
CA LYS A 98 37.90 -31.76 12.28
C LYS A 98 37.09 -30.91 11.31
N THR A 99 37.19 -29.60 11.45
CA THR A 99 36.49 -28.62 10.60
C THR A 99 37.36 -27.40 10.44
N ASP A 100 37.23 -26.68 9.32
CA ASP A 100 37.94 -25.42 9.11
C ASP A 100 37.36 -24.26 9.96
N GLY A 101 36.44 -24.56 10.89
CA GLY A 101 35.71 -23.62 11.73
C GLY A 101 34.49 -22.99 11.04
N PHE A 102 34.47 -22.99 9.71
CA PHE A 102 33.39 -22.44 8.89
C PHE A 102 32.58 -23.56 8.25
N GLN A 103 31.51 -23.97 8.92
CA GLN A 103 30.52 -24.87 8.31
C GLN A 103 29.89 -24.17 7.10
N LYS A 104 29.64 -24.91 6.02
CA LYS A 104 28.86 -24.43 4.87
C LYS A 104 27.44 -24.97 4.97
N LEU A 105 26.49 -24.28 4.32
CA LEU A 105 25.15 -24.82 4.12
C LEU A 105 25.22 -26.00 3.16
N THR A 106 24.45 -27.04 3.43
CA THR A 106 24.20 -28.08 2.42
C THR A 106 23.25 -27.55 1.36
N PRO A 107 23.23 -28.12 0.14
CA PRO A 107 22.27 -27.72 -0.90
C PRO A 107 20.81 -27.81 -0.45
N GLU A 108 20.48 -28.75 0.45
CA GLU A 108 19.15 -28.84 1.04
C GLU A 108 18.86 -27.69 2.02
N GLU A 109 19.85 -27.30 2.82
CA GLU A 109 19.73 -26.19 3.77
C GLU A 109 19.56 -24.85 3.04
N GLU A 110 20.26 -24.65 1.92
CA GLU A 110 20.09 -23.48 1.04
C GLU A 110 18.65 -23.38 0.54
N ASN A 111 18.05 -24.49 0.11
CA ASN A 111 16.66 -24.55 -0.32
C ASN A 111 15.64 -24.31 0.81
N LYS A 112 16.02 -24.59 2.06
CA LYS A 112 15.19 -24.42 3.26
C LYS A 112 15.30 -23.02 3.90
N ASN A 113 15.93 -22.05 3.22
CA ASN A 113 16.16 -20.69 3.74
C ASN A 113 16.87 -20.68 5.10
N ILE A 114 17.80 -21.61 5.30
CA ILE A 114 18.62 -21.61 6.51
C ILE A 114 19.68 -20.53 6.35
N LEU A 115 19.87 -19.75 7.41
CA LEU A 115 20.90 -18.74 7.48
C LEU A 115 22.01 -19.22 8.40
N ILE A 116 23.25 -19.01 7.98
CA ILE A 116 24.44 -19.33 8.74
C ILE A 116 25.22 -18.07 9.06
N GLN A 117 25.64 -17.93 10.32
CA GLN A 117 26.51 -16.87 10.76
C GLN A 117 27.70 -17.46 11.51
N HIS A 118 28.88 -16.94 11.23
CA HIS A 118 30.12 -17.29 11.91
C HIS A 118 30.66 -16.07 12.62
N GLU A 119 31.03 -16.25 13.89
CA GLU A 119 31.55 -15.19 14.74
C GLU A 119 32.76 -15.70 15.49
N ARG A 120 33.84 -14.93 15.44
CA ARG A 120 35.04 -15.21 16.24
C ARG A 120 34.81 -14.69 17.65
N TYR A 121 35.17 -15.50 18.63
CA TYR A 121 35.00 -15.19 20.03
C TYR A 121 36.28 -15.59 20.77
N SER A 122 36.85 -14.67 21.56
CA SER A 122 37.99 -14.98 22.41
C SER A 122 37.58 -14.99 23.88
N PHE A 123 38.00 -16.02 24.59
CA PHE A 123 37.72 -16.18 26.02
C PHE A 123 38.90 -16.85 26.71
N SER A 124 39.33 -16.31 27.84
CA SER A 124 40.48 -16.81 28.62
C SER A 124 41.75 -17.00 27.79
N GLY A 125 42.01 -16.12 26.83
CA GLY A 125 43.19 -16.17 25.96
C GLY A 125 43.15 -17.21 24.84
N LYS A 126 42.02 -17.92 24.67
CA LYS A 126 41.78 -18.85 23.56
C LYS A 126 40.81 -18.26 22.54
N GLU A 127 40.98 -18.63 21.28
CA GLU A 127 40.09 -18.23 20.18
C GLU A 127 39.14 -19.37 19.78
N TYR A 128 37.87 -19.03 19.66
CA TYR A 128 36.79 -19.90 19.28
C TYR A 128 36.07 -19.35 18.05
N ILE A 129 35.55 -20.26 17.21
CA ILE A 129 34.64 -19.92 16.12
C ILE A 129 33.27 -20.46 16.50
N LEU A 130 32.34 -19.52 16.62
CA LEU A 130 30.96 -19.76 16.90
C LEU A 130 30.17 -19.77 15.60
N THR A 131 29.50 -20.88 15.31
CA THR A 131 28.62 -21.01 14.16
C THR A 131 27.19 -21.16 14.63
N LEU A 132 26.32 -20.28 14.13
CA LEU A 132 24.89 -20.30 14.41
C LEU A 132 24.13 -20.56 13.10
N LYS A 133 23.36 -21.65 13.07
CA LYS A 133 22.39 -21.92 12.00
C LYS A 133 20.99 -21.57 12.50
N THR A 134 20.28 -20.75 11.73
CA THR A 134 18.91 -20.32 12.05
C THR A 134 17.97 -20.57 10.89
N ASN A 135 16.74 -20.93 11.23
CA ASN A 135 15.64 -21.02 10.30
C ASN A 135 15.05 -19.63 10.04
N ASN A 136 14.94 -19.23 8.78
CA ASN A 136 14.31 -17.97 8.40
C ASN A 136 12.77 -18.11 8.20
N ASN A 137 12.15 -19.13 8.80
CA ASN A 137 10.77 -19.52 8.54
C ASN A 137 9.71 -18.48 8.94
N LEU A 138 9.96 -17.58 9.88
CA LEU A 138 8.99 -16.54 10.26
C LEU A 138 8.93 -15.38 9.26
N ILE A 139 10.03 -15.13 8.55
CA ILE A 139 10.16 -14.01 7.64
C ILE A 139 9.62 -14.33 6.24
N LYS A 140 9.68 -15.58 5.79
CA LYS A 140 9.14 -15.97 4.47
C LYS A 140 7.62 -15.80 4.37
N PRO A 141 6.78 -16.26 5.32
CA PRO A 141 5.33 -16.03 5.30
C PRO A 141 5.01 -14.54 5.42
N LEU A 142 5.76 -13.80 6.23
CA LEU A 142 5.58 -12.36 6.38
C LEU A 142 5.89 -11.62 5.07
N LYS A 143 7.03 -11.92 4.45
CA LYS A 143 7.45 -11.40 3.14
C LYS A 143 6.44 -11.74 2.06
N TYR A 144 5.98 -12.99 2.01
CA TYR A 144 5.02 -13.46 1.02
C TYR A 144 3.65 -12.79 1.21
N SER A 145 3.14 -12.73 2.44
CA SER A 145 1.88 -12.05 2.78
C SER A 145 1.93 -10.55 2.45
N LEU A 146 3.03 -9.86 2.80
CA LEU A 146 3.23 -8.45 2.49
C LEU A 146 3.26 -8.23 0.97
N LYS A 147 4.08 -8.99 0.25
CA LYS A 147 4.18 -8.88 -1.22
C LYS A 147 2.88 -9.22 -1.92
N LEU A 148 2.13 -10.22 -1.44
CA LEU A 148 0.85 -10.61 -2.01
C LEU A 148 -0.22 -9.54 -1.78
N LYS A 149 -0.31 -8.96 -0.58
CA LYS A 149 -1.21 -7.84 -0.28
C LYS A 149 -0.86 -6.59 -1.08
N LEU A 150 0.43 -6.27 -1.21
CA LEU A 150 0.89 -5.17 -2.05
C LEU A 150 0.60 -5.39 -3.54
N GLY A 151 0.92 -6.58 -4.06
CA GLY A 151 0.70 -6.93 -5.46
C GLY A 151 -0.78 -6.95 -5.83
N THR A 152 -1.64 -7.49 -4.96
CA THR A 152 -3.09 -7.47 -5.15
C THR A 152 -3.65 -6.04 -5.09
N SER A 153 -3.17 -5.21 -4.14
CA SER A 153 -3.59 -3.80 -4.05
C SER A 153 -3.19 -3.01 -5.31
N TYR A 154 -1.97 -3.24 -5.82
CA TYR A 154 -1.50 -2.64 -7.07
C TYR A 154 -2.33 -3.10 -8.27
N PHE A 155 -2.62 -4.40 -8.37
CA PHE A 155 -3.44 -4.95 -9.45
C PHE A 155 -4.87 -4.39 -9.44
N VAL A 156 -5.50 -4.29 -8.26
CA VAL A 156 -6.83 -3.68 -8.11
C VAL A 156 -6.81 -2.22 -8.56
N LEU A 157 -5.80 -1.45 -8.13
CA LEU A 157 -5.66 -0.06 -8.56
C LEU A 157 -5.53 0.05 -10.08
N LEU A 158 -4.67 -0.78 -10.69
CA LEU A 158 -4.46 -0.81 -12.13
C LEU A 158 -5.74 -1.17 -12.89
N LEU A 159 -6.50 -2.16 -12.41
CA LEU A 159 -7.81 -2.50 -12.98
C LEU A 159 -8.81 -1.36 -12.88
N ILE A 160 -8.87 -0.65 -11.76
CA ILE A 160 -9.75 0.53 -11.58
C ILE A 160 -9.34 1.63 -12.57
N THR A 161 -8.04 1.92 -12.69
CA THR A 161 -7.54 2.93 -13.63
C THR A 161 -7.85 2.55 -15.08
N CYS A 162 -7.62 1.29 -15.46
CA CYS A 162 -8.00 0.77 -16.77
C CYS A 162 -9.51 0.85 -17.00
N PHE A 163 -10.33 0.45 -16.04
CA PHE A 163 -11.80 0.49 -16.14
C PHE A 163 -12.32 1.92 -16.37
N LEU A 164 -11.84 2.90 -15.59
CA LEU A 164 -12.20 4.30 -15.76
C LEU A 164 -11.83 4.82 -17.15
N PHE A 165 -10.70 4.37 -17.70
CA PHE A 165 -10.25 4.75 -19.04
C PHE A 165 -11.02 4.05 -20.18
N PHE A 166 -11.26 2.74 -20.08
CA PHE A 166 -12.05 2.00 -21.07
C PHE A 166 -13.50 2.49 -21.12
N ARG A 167 -14.11 2.78 -19.96
CA ARG A 167 -15.45 3.37 -19.88
C ARG A 167 -15.53 4.76 -20.53
N SER A 168 -14.44 5.53 -20.49
CA SER A 168 -14.37 6.83 -21.14
C SER A 168 -14.02 6.75 -22.64
N SER A 169 -13.46 5.64 -23.12
CA SER A 169 -13.29 5.35 -24.56
C SER A 169 -14.51 4.72 -25.23
N SER A 170 -15.38 4.02 -24.49
CA SER A 170 -16.57 3.34 -25.06
C SER A 170 -17.77 4.27 -25.32
N LYS A 171 -17.57 5.59 -25.23
CA LYS A 171 -18.47 6.59 -25.84
C LYS A 171 -17.70 7.34 -26.92
N GLU A 172 -17.57 6.72 -28.10
CA GLU A 172 -17.52 7.51 -29.32
C GLU A 172 -18.95 8.02 -29.59
N GLN A 173 -19.31 9.13 -28.94
CA GLN A 173 -20.27 10.02 -29.56
C GLN A 173 -19.58 10.56 -30.82
N ASN A 174 -19.98 10.02 -31.98
CA ASN A 174 -19.80 10.64 -33.29
C ASN A 174 -20.51 12.00 -33.25
N ILE A 175 -19.81 13.01 -32.76
CA ILE A 175 -20.13 14.40 -33.02
C ILE A 175 -19.14 14.79 -34.13
N PRO A 176 -19.60 15.17 -35.32
CA PRO A 176 -18.68 15.67 -36.34
C PRO A 176 -17.92 16.85 -35.73
N VAL A 177 -16.59 16.74 -35.70
CA VAL A 177 -15.69 17.81 -35.28
C VAL A 177 -15.77 18.89 -36.34
N SER A 178 -16.76 19.75 -36.19
CA SER A 178 -16.75 21.09 -36.76
C SER A 178 -15.60 21.84 -36.10
N ALA A 179 -14.89 22.67 -36.87
CA ALA A 179 -13.87 23.61 -36.38
C ALA A 179 -14.28 24.25 -35.04
N PRO A 180 -13.34 24.67 -34.17
CA PRO A 180 -13.69 25.27 -32.88
C PRO A 180 -14.59 26.46 -33.13
N GLN A 181 -15.90 26.26 -33.00
CA GLN A 181 -16.83 27.34 -32.84
C GLN A 181 -16.41 27.96 -31.53
N LYS A 182 -16.00 29.23 -31.65
CA LYS A 182 -16.03 30.17 -30.54
C LYS A 182 -17.44 30.04 -29.98
N ASP A 183 -17.61 29.23 -28.93
CA ASP A 183 -18.86 29.16 -28.18
C ASP A 183 -19.03 30.56 -27.62
N SER A 184 -19.79 31.35 -28.38
CA SER A 184 -20.40 32.56 -27.90
C SER A 184 -21.26 32.06 -26.74
N GLU A 185 -20.96 32.54 -25.54
CA GLU A 185 -21.84 32.32 -24.40
C GLU A 185 -23.27 32.52 -24.88
N PRO A 186 -24.20 31.58 -24.64
CA PRO A 186 -25.58 31.84 -24.94
C PRO A 186 -25.94 33.14 -24.22
N LEU A 187 -26.37 34.13 -24.98
CA LEU A 187 -26.80 35.42 -24.47
C LEU A 187 -28.13 35.17 -23.73
N ILE A 188 -28.04 34.61 -22.53
CA ILE A 188 -29.18 34.37 -21.67
C ILE A 188 -29.68 35.74 -21.23
N ASN A 189 -30.78 36.14 -21.84
CA ASN A 189 -31.57 37.26 -21.36
C ASN A 189 -32.47 36.71 -20.23
N GLU A 190 -32.11 37.02 -18.98
CA GLU A 190 -32.80 36.56 -17.76
C GLU A 190 -34.30 36.87 -17.84
N ASP A 191 -34.68 38.03 -18.40
CA ASP A 191 -36.08 38.45 -18.51
C ASP A 191 -36.89 37.60 -19.50
N ILE A 192 -36.27 37.05 -20.54
CA ILE A 192 -36.94 36.13 -21.47
C ILE A 192 -37.17 34.78 -20.81
N LEU A 193 -36.18 34.27 -20.06
CA LEU A 193 -36.30 32.99 -19.36
C LEU A 193 -37.33 33.06 -18.22
N LEU A 194 -37.36 34.14 -17.46
CA LEU A 194 -38.32 34.31 -16.36
C LEU A 194 -39.76 34.50 -16.85
N ASN A 195 -39.95 35.04 -18.05
CA ASN A 195 -41.26 35.17 -18.69
C ASN A 195 -41.65 33.94 -19.54
N SER A 196 -40.80 32.92 -19.65
CA SER A 196 -41.11 31.71 -20.38
C SER A 196 -42.27 30.94 -19.73
N THR A 197 -43.26 30.58 -20.55
CA THR A 197 -44.39 29.72 -20.15
C THR A 197 -44.12 28.24 -20.40
N SER A 198 -43.08 27.91 -21.18
CA SER A 198 -42.75 26.55 -21.58
C SER A 198 -41.73 25.86 -20.68
N ALA A 199 -41.00 26.61 -19.86
CA ALA A 199 -39.95 26.08 -19.00
C ALA A 199 -40.12 26.54 -17.54
N ILE A 200 -39.80 25.64 -16.61
CA ILE A 200 -39.70 25.96 -15.18
C ILE A 200 -38.28 26.45 -14.94
N VAL A 201 -38.12 27.71 -14.53
CA VAL A 201 -36.80 28.31 -14.28
C VAL A 201 -36.71 28.78 -12.82
N LEU A 202 -35.66 28.39 -12.12
CA LEU A 202 -35.28 28.92 -10.81
C LEU A 202 -33.90 29.56 -10.90
N VAL A 203 -33.81 30.83 -10.52
CA VAL A 203 -32.55 31.56 -10.40
C VAL A 203 -32.14 31.52 -8.93
N LEU A 204 -30.97 30.96 -8.64
CA LEU A 204 -30.44 30.80 -7.30
C LEU A 204 -29.21 31.70 -7.08
N SER A 205 -29.02 32.11 -5.83
CA SER A 205 -27.76 32.70 -5.37
C SER A 205 -26.63 31.66 -5.30
N GLY A 206 -25.39 32.12 -5.08
CA GLY A 206 -24.26 31.24 -4.78
C GLY A 206 -24.52 30.26 -3.64
N ASP A 207 -25.31 30.70 -2.64
CA ASP A 207 -25.71 29.93 -1.46
C ASP A 207 -26.99 29.09 -1.67
N ASN A 208 -27.43 28.93 -2.92
CA ASN A 208 -28.60 28.13 -3.32
C ASN A 208 -29.96 28.63 -2.78
N LYS A 209 -30.09 29.91 -2.44
CA LYS A 209 -31.39 30.53 -2.18
C LYS A 209 -32.04 30.95 -3.48
N ILE A 210 -33.35 30.73 -3.62
CA ILE A 210 -34.13 31.12 -4.80
C ILE A 210 -34.25 32.65 -4.80
N LEU A 211 -33.63 33.30 -5.78
CA LEU A 211 -33.68 34.74 -5.97
C LEU A 211 -34.88 35.15 -6.81
N ARG A 212 -35.13 34.43 -7.91
CA ARG A 212 -36.24 34.68 -8.84
C ARG A 212 -36.71 33.37 -9.45
N ALA A 213 -37.96 33.32 -9.88
CA ALA A 213 -38.55 32.14 -10.52
C ALA A 213 -39.40 32.52 -11.74
N SER A 214 -39.54 31.62 -12.72
CA SER A 214 -40.45 31.83 -13.84
C SER A 214 -41.92 31.73 -13.41
N LYS A 215 -42.84 32.28 -14.20
CA LYS A 215 -44.29 32.15 -13.95
C LYS A 215 -44.71 30.69 -13.78
N ARG A 216 -44.20 29.79 -14.62
CA ARG A 216 -44.47 28.36 -14.55
C ARG A 216 -43.91 27.72 -13.26
N ALA A 217 -42.81 28.22 -12.73
CA ALA A 217 -42.27 27.74 -11.45
C ALA A 217 -43.16 28.11 -10.26
N PHE A 218 -43.80 29.29 -10.27
CA PHE A 218 -44.79 29.66 -9.25
C PHE A 218 -46.05 28.81 -9.29
N GLU A 219 -46.48 28.41 -10.49
CA GLU A 219 -47.60 27.47 -10.65
C GLU A 219 -47.31 26.08 -10.07
N VAL A 220 -46.04 25.64 -10.12
CA VAL A 220 -45.64 24.28 -9.70
C VAL A 220 -45.25 24.21 -8.22
N PHE A 221 -44.51 25.20 -7.70
CA PHE A 221 -43.88 25.11 -6.39
C PHE A 221 -44.50 26.00 -5.30
N ASN A 222 -45.59 26.71 -5.62
CA ASN A 222 -46.27 27.76 -4.82
C ASN A 222 -45.69 29.18 -5.06
N PRO A 223 -46.52 30.24 -5.08
CA PRO A 223 -46.06 31.63 -5.18
C PRO A 223 -45.03 32.09 -4.12
N ALA A 224 -44.95 31.45 -2.94
CA ALA A 224 -44.06 31.86 -1.85
C ALA A 224 -42.67 31.16 -1.85
N ILE A 225 -42.08 30.90 -3.00
CA ILE A 225 -40.80 30.17 -3.13
C ILE A 225 -39.55 31.05 -3.13
N GLU A 226 -39.67 32.34 -3.44
CA GLU A 226 -38.53 33.25 -3.40
C GLU A 226 -38.00 33.41 -1.96
N GLY A 227 -36.67 33.44 -1.81
CA GLY A 227 -35.97 33.50 -0.52
C GLY A 227 -35.73 32.15 0.16
N LYS A 228 -36.42 31.08 -0.27
CA LYS A 228 -36.23 29.72 0.28
C LYS A 228 -34.99 29.04 -0.29
N LEU A 229 -34.47 28.04 0.43
CA LEU A 229 -33.38 27.21 -0.06
C LEU A 229 -33.91 26.17 -1.05
N ILE A 230 -33.14 25.86 -2.10
CA ILE A 230 -33.52 24.82 -3.07
C ILE A 230 -33.72 23.45 -2.42
N THR A 231 -33.05 23.18 -1.30
CA THR A 231 -33.20 21.94 -0.52
C THR A 231 -34.61 21.75 0.02
N GLU A 232 -35.34 22.84 0.26
CA GLU A 232 -36.74 22.79 0.70
C GLU A 232 -37.68 22.34 -0.43
N LEU A 233 -37.23 22.41 -1.69
CA LEU A 233 -37.98 21.94 -2.85
C LEU A 233 -37.62 20.50 -3.26
N LEU A 234 -36.75 19.80 -2.53
CA LEU A 234 -36.37 18.42 -2.87
C LEU A 234 -37.52 17.41 -2.75
N ASN A 235 -38.57 17.75 -2.00
CA ASN A 235 -39.78 16.93 -1.89
C ASN A 235 -40.62 16.95 -3.18
N TYR A 236 -40.34 17.87 -4.12
CA TYR A 236 -40.98 17.86 -5.43
C TYR A 236 -40.21 16.92 -6.37
N GLN A 237 -40.94 15.95 -6.94
CA GLN A 237 -40.38 14.91 -7.81
C GLN A 237 -39.49 15.48 -8.93
N LEU A 238 -39.92 16.57 -9.58
CA LEU A 238 -39.19 17.24 -10.66
C LEU A 238 -37.80 17.74 -10.22
N VAL A 239 -37.68 18.25 -9.00
CA VAL A 239 -36.41 18.74 -8.44
C VAL A 239 -35.51 17.57 -8.06
N ALA A 240 -36.08 16.54 -7.43
CA ALA A 240 -35.36 15.31 -7.09
C ALA A 240 -34.80 14.62 -8.35
N GLU A 241 -35.60 14.49 -9.40
CA GLU A 241 -35.22 13.87 -10.67
C GLU A 241 -34.09 14.63 -11.39
N TYR A 242 -34.14 15.97 -11.34
CA TYR A 242 -33.09 16.80 -11.93
C TYR A 242 -31.72 16.49 -11.31
N PHE A 243 -31.64 16.44 -9.98
CA PHE A 243 -30.39 16.17 -9.27
C PHE A 243 -30.00 14.68 -9.31
N SER A 244 -30.95 13.75 -9.24
CA SER A 244 -30.67 12.31 -9.34
C SER A 244 -30.18 11.91 -10.74
N ALA A 245 -30.62 12.62 -11.79
CA ALA A 245 -30.09 12.49 -13.14
C ALA A 245 -28.68 13.09 -13.32
N GLY A 246 -28.10 13.67 -12.26
CA GLY A 246 -26.78 14.29 -12.29
C GLY A 246 -26.72 15.60 -13.08
N ARG A 247 -27.87 16.23 -13.36
CA ARG A 247 -27.90 17.54 -14.03
C ARG A 247 -27.34 18.60 -13.08
N LYS A 248 -26.51 19.49 -13.63
CA LYS A 248 -25.91 20.60 -12.89
C LYS A 248 -26.55 21.91 -13.32
N PRO A 249 -26.85 22.83 -12.38
CA PRO A 249 -27.36 24.15 -12.74
C PRO A 249 -26.37 24.89 -13.62
N PHE A 250 -26.88 25.67 -14.57
CA PHE A 250 -26.07 26.57 -15.38
C PHE A 250 -25.59 27.74 -14.51
N ILE A 251 -24.33 28.19 -14.64
CA ILE A 251 -23.77 29.24 -13.79
C ILE A 251 -23.39 30.44 -14.66
N LYS A 252 -23.88 31.63 -14.30
CA LYS A 252 -23.54 32.89 -14.97
C LYS A 252 -23.69 34.07 -14.01
N ASP A 253 -22.75 34.99 -14.04
CA ASP A 253 -22.73 36.20 -13.20
C ASP A 253 -22.91 35.94 -11.70
N GLY A 254 -22.30 34.85 -11.21
CA GLY A 254 -22.39 34.42 -9.80
C GLY A 254 -23.74 33.83 -9.37
N LYS A 255 -24.71 33.70 -10.29
CA LYS A 255 -26.01 33.06 -10.08
C LYS A 255 -26.04 31.66 -10.70
N LYS A 256 -26.89 30.79 -10.15
CA LYS A 256 -27.14 29.44 -10.67
C LYS A 256 -28.54 29.36 -11.24
N TYR A 257 -28.71 28.79 -12.42
CA TYR A 257 -29.98 28.69 -13.12
C TYR A 257 -30.36 27.22 -13.24
N LEU A 258 -31.46 26.84 -12.61
CA LEU A 258 -32.10 25.53 -12.80
C LEU A 258 -33.21 25.70 -13.83
N ILE A 259 -33.13 24.90 -14.89
CA ILE A 259 -34.11 24.90 -15.99
C ILE A 259 -34.58 23.45 -16.13
N PHE A 260 -35.88 23.22 -15.96
CA PHE A 260 -36.52 21.91 -16.09
C PHE A 260 -37.31 21.83 -17.38
#